data_AF-A0A3N5XDS7-F1
#
_entry.id   AF-A0A3N5XDS7-F1
#
_cell.length_a   1.000
_cell.length_b   1.000
_cell.length_c   1.000
_cell.angle_alpha   90.00
_cell.angle_beta   90.00
_cell.angle_gamma   90.00
#
_symmetry.space_group_name_H-M   'P 1'
#
loop_
_entity.id
_entity.type
_entity.pdbx_description
1 polymer ?
#
loop_
_entity_poly.entity_id
_entity_poly.type
_entity_poly.pdbx_seq_one_letter_code
_entity_poly.pdbx_strand_id
1 'polypeptide(L)'
;MITPRRTTLTRVPDLRALHRSIADSCATTDLVLARATAVLVPTRSAAAQLRRTLERLWLPSCPADPRPRAIVLPDILTRGEWYGRMLERTGVGCRLLSEVEREVLLSAAAQEAILAGNVPPFRMRPG
;
A
#
# COMPACT_ATOMS: atom_id res chain seq x y z
N MET A 1 -8.96 -9.81 20.94
CA MET A 1 -7.85 -9.00 21.49
C MET A 1 -7.50 -7.94 20.45
N ILE A 2 -7.68 -6.66 20.76
CA ILE A 2 -7.32 -5.57 19.83
C ILE A 2 -5.84 -5.26 20.06
N THR A 3 -4.98 -5.56 19.09
CA THR A 3 -3.57 -5.19 19.15
C THR A 3 -3.46 -3.66 19.17
N PRO A 4 -2.73 -3.06 20.13
CA PRO A 4 -2.55 -1.61 20.19
C PRO A 4 -1.93 -1.11 18.88
N ARG A 5 -2.61 -0.17 18.21
CA ARG A 5 -2.10 0.47 16.99
C ARG A 5 -1.44 1.79 17.36
N ARG A 6 -0.13 1.90 17.10
CA ARG A 6 0.58 3.19 17.16
C ARG A 6 0.49 3.88 15.80
N THR A 7 -0.05 5.09 15.78
CA THR A 7 -0.09 5.95 14.59
C THR A 7 0.67 7.22 14.89
N THR A 8 1.64 7.56 14.05
CA THR A 8 2.46 8.77 14.19
C THR A 8 2.42 9.58 12.89
N LEU A 9 2.30 10.90 13.01
CA LEU A 9 2.41 11.82 11.88
C LEU A 9 3.80 12.48 11.93
N THR A 10 4.60 12.26 10.89
CA THR A 10 5.93 12.86 10.76
C THR A 10 5.86 14.02 9.79
N ARG A 11 6.07 15.24 10.27
CA ARG A 11 6.21 16.43 9.40
C ARG A 11 7.66 16.50 8.92
N VAL A 12 7.84 16.67 7.61
CA VAL A 12 9.14 16.81 6.95
C VAL A 12 9.15 18.08 6.11
N PRO A 13 10.30 18.77 5.99
CA PRO A 13 10.38 20.06 5.31
C PRO A 13 10.30 19.97 3.78
N ASP A 14 10.71 18.84 3.19
CA ASP A 14 10.78 18.66 1.75
C ASP A 14 10.68 17.17 1.34
N LEU A 15 10.65 16.92 0.03
CA LEU A 15 10.56 15.57 -0.54
C LEU A 15 11.80 14.70 -0.24
N ARG A 16 12.98 15.29 -0.14
CA ARG A 16 14.21 14.55 0.15
C ARG A 16 14.19 14.06 1.60
N ALA A 17 13.75 14.91 2.53
CA ALA A 17 13.53 14.57 3.92
C ALA A 17 12.41 13.54 4.07
N LEU A 18 11.35 13.61 3.26
CA LEU A 18 10.33 12.56 3.20
C LEU A 18 10.93 11.19 2.84
N HIS A 19 11.70 11.12 1.75
CA HIS A 19 12.32 9.86 1.33
C HIS A 19 13.29 9.30 2.37
N ARG A 20 14.09 10.15 3.02
CA ARG A 20 14.97 9.73 4.12
C ARG A 20 14.16 9.22 5.31
N SER A 21 13.12 9.93 5.72
CA SER A 21 12.27 9.51 6.84
C SER A 21 11.62 8.15 6.59
N ILE A 22 11.16 7.88 5.36
CA ILE A 22 10.65 6.56 4.97
C ILE A 22 11.77 5.51 5.05
N ALA A 23 12.95 5.81 4.51
CA ALA A 23 14.11 4.92 4.53
C ALA A 23 14.53 4.58 5.97
N ASP A 24 14.64 5.56 6.85
CA ASP A 24 15.02 5.37 8.25
C ASP A 24 13.95 4.57 9.01
N SER A 25 12.66 4.81 8.73
CA SER A 25 11.56 4.06 9.34
C SER A 25 11.50 2.60 8.90
N CYS A 26 12.06 2.28 7.72
CA CYS A 26 12.12 0.92 7.19
C CYS A 26 13.50 0.25 7.39
N ALA A 27 14.48 0.97 7.94
CA ALA A 27 15.83 0.45 8.12
C ALA A 27 15.83 -0.60 9.23
N THR A 28 16.05 -1.85 8.85
CA THR A 28 16.18 -2.99 9.78
C THR A 28 17.16 -4.01 9.23
N THR A 29 17.87 -4.68 10.13
CA THR A 29 18.72 -5.85 9.80
C THR A 29 17.94 -7.16 9.90
N ASP A 30 16.73 -7.14 10.45
CA ASP A 30 15.83 -8.29 10.54
C ASP A 30 15.06 -8.49 9.23
N LEU A 31 15.35 -9.58 8.54
CA LEU A 31 14.74 -9.96 7.27
C LEU A 31 13.23 -10.21 7.39
N VAL A 32 12.79 -10.80 8.50
CA VAL A 32 11.37 -11.10 8.74
C VAL A 32 10.61 -9.81 8.94
N LEU A 33 11.15 -8.90 9.76
CA LEU A 33 10.54 -7.59 9.98
C LEU A 33 10.50 -6.76 8.69
N ALA A 34 11.57 -6.78 7.89
CA ALA A 34 11.61 -6.10 6.59
C ALA A 34 10.48 -6.61 5.67
N ARG A 35 10.30 -7.93 5.56
CA ARG A 35 9.22 -8.54 4.74
C ARG A 35 7.83 -8.42 5.34
N ALA A 36 7.72 -8.15 6.64
CA ALA A 36 6.47 -7.81 7.31
C ALA A 36 6.10 -6.31 7.22
N THR A 37 7.00 -5.48 6.71
CA THR A 37 6.82 -4.03 6.59
C THR A 37 6.30 -3.67 5.19
N ALA A 38 5.29 -2.80 5.13
CA ALA A 38 4.75 -2.30 3.87
C ALA A 38 4.75 -0.77 3.83
N VAL A 39 5.10 -0.21 2.66
CA VAL A 39 5.00 1.22 2.36
C VAL A 39 3.93 1.44 1.30
N LEU A 40 2.87 2.15 1.65
CA LEU A 40 1.76 2.42 0.76
C LEU A 40 2.00 3.69 -0.07
N VAL A 41 1.84 3.59 -1.38
CA VAL A 41 2.04 4.67 -2.35
C VAL A 41 0.84 4.82 -3.28
N PRO A 42 0.60 5.99 -3.89
CA PRO A 42 -0.61 6.20 -4.69
C PRO A 42 -0.60 5.43 -6.02
N THR A 43 0.56 5.19 -6.61
CA THR A 43 0.67 4.58 -7.95
C THR A 43 1.83 3.59 -8.04
N ARG A 44 1.76 2.68 -9.02
CA ARG A 44 2.87 1.76 -9.34
C ARG A 44 4.15 2.50 -9.74
N SER A 45 4.03 3.62 -10.44
CA SER A 45 5.18 4.45 -10.82
C SER A 45 5.87 5.07 -9.59
N ALA A 46 5.07 5.53 -8.61
CA ALA A 46 5.61 6.00 -7.32
C ALA A 46 6.32 4.87 -6.57
N ALA A 47 5.80 3.64 -6.61
CA ALA A 47 6.44 2.46 -6.03
C ALA A 47 7.83 2.21 -6.65
N ALA A 48 7.89 2.21 -8.00
CA ALA A 48 9.13 2.00 -8.73
C ALA A 48 10.16 3.11 -8.48
N GLN A 49 9.73 4.36 -8.37
CA GLN A 49 10.60 5.48 -8.04
C GLN A 49 11.11 5.42 -6.60
N LEU A 50 10.25 5.07 -5.64
CA LEU A 50 10.64 4.92 -4.25
C LEU A 50 11.62 3.77 -4.07
N ARG A 51 11.39 2.61 -4.72
CA ARG A 51 12.33 1.48 -4.73
C ARG A 51 13.75 1.92 -5.11
N ARG A 52 13.91 2.58 -6.26
CA ARG A 52 15.21 3.09 -6.73
C ARG A 52 15.80 4.12 -5.77
N THR A 53 14.97 4.85 -5.05
CA THR A 53 15.43 5.83 -4.06
C THR A 53 15.95 5.14 -2.81
N LEU A 54 15.25 4.14 -2.29
CA LEU A 54 15.73 3.33 -1.16
C LEU A 54 17.01 2.56 -1.51
N GLU A 55 17.06 1.94 -2.69
CA GLU A 55 18.26 1.25 -3.19
C GLU A 55 19.47 2.19 -3.20
N ARG A 56 19.33 3.42 -3.73
CA ARG A 56 20.43 4.42 -3.72
C ARG A 56 20.81 4.93 -2.34
N LEU A 57 19.86 4.99 -1.40
CA LEU A 57 20.12 5.46 -0.04
C LEU A 57 20.81 4.38 0.81
N TRP A 58 20.49 3.10 0.58
CA TRP A 58 20.97 1.99 1.40
C TRP A 58 22.17 1.24 0.81
N LEU A 59 22.33 1.23 -0.51
CA LEU A 59 23.53 0.70 -1.16
C LEU A 59 24.58 1.82 -1.19
N PRO A 60 25.63 1.76 -0.35
CA PRO A 60 26.69 2.75 -0.40
C PRO A 60 27.41 2.63 -1.75
N SER A 61 27.80 3.75 -2.34
CA SER A 61 28.69 3.76 -3.51
C SER A 61 30.16 3.47 -3.14
N CYS A 62 30.44 2.90 -1.96
CA CYS A 62 31.79 2.88 -1.39
C CYS A 62 32.62 1.70 -1.96
N PRO A 63 33.73 1.96 -2.67
CA PRO A 63 34.60 0.92 -3.23
C PRO A 63 35.47 0.20 -2.17
N ALA A 64 35.42 0.60 -0.90
CA ALA A 64 36.32 0.10 0.15
C ALA A 64 35.92 -1.26 0.76
N ASP A 65 34.67 -1.69 0.59
CA ASP A 65 34.19 -3.02 1.03
C ASP A 65 33.83 -3.84 -0.22
N PRO A 66 34.70 -4.76 -0.68
CA PRO A 66 34.50 -5.50 -1.92
C PRO A 66 33.42 -6.58 -1.84
N ARG A 67 32.77 -6.76 -0.68
CA ARG A 67 31.74 -7.78 -0.50
C ARG A 67 30.40 -7.32 -1.09
N PRO A 68 29.69 -8.20 -1.83
CA PRO A 68 28.37 -7.89 -2.34
C PRO A 68 27.41 -7.63 -1.16
N ARG A 69 26.80 -6.45 -1.15
CA ARG A 69 25.76 -6.10 -0.17
C ARG A 69 24.38 -6.42 -0.75
N ALA A 70 23.63 -7.26 -0.05
CA ALA A 70 22.22 -7.48 -0.31
C ALA A 70 21.38 -6.61 0.63
N ILE A 71 20.33 -5.98 0.10
CA ILE A 71 19.33 -5.25 0.88
C ILE A 71 17.98 -5.95 0.72
N VAL A 72 17.24 -6.09 1.81
CA VAL A 72 15.85 -6.54 1.78
C VAL A 72 14.95 -5.32 1.87
N LEU A 73 14.16 -5.11 0.82
CA LEU A 73 13.21 -4.00 0.76
C LEU A 73 11.88 -4.38 1.44
N PRO A 74 11.21 -3.39 2.07
CA PRO A 74 9.81 -3.56 2.45
C PRO A 74 8.95 -3.76 1.19
N ASP A 75 7.73 -4.27 1.37
CA ASP A 75 6.76 -4.32 0.27
C ASP A 75 6.27 -2.90 -0.04
N ILE A 76 6.59 -2.39 -1.24
CA ILE A 76 6.11 -1.08 -1.70
C ILE A 76 4.89 -1.31 -2.57
N LEU A 77 3.71 -0.94 -2.07
CA LEU A 77 2.43 -1.36 -2.63
C LEU A 77 1.51 -0.16 -2.86
N THR A 78 0.69 -0.24 -3.89
CA THR A 78 -0.51 0.57 -3.98
C THR A 78 -1.57 0.11 -2.99
N ARG A 79 -2.59 0.95 -2.77
CA ARG A 79 -3.74 0.58 -1.95
C ARG A 79 -4.40 -0.73 -2.42
N GLY A 80 -4.62 -0.90 -3.72
CA GLY A 80 -5.23 -2.10 -4.28
C GLY A 80 -4.37 -3.36 -4.06
N GLU A 81 -3.06 -3.25 -4.28
CA GLU A 81 -2.12 -4.36 -4.04
C GLU A 81 -2.03 -4.74 -2.56
N TRP A 82 -2.14 -3.76 -1.65
CA TRP A 82 -2.19 -4.03 -0.20
C TRP A 82 -3.41 -4.88 0.17
N TYR A 83 -4.60 -4.58 -0.37
CA TYR A 83 -5.77 -5.42 -0.17
C TYR A 83 -5.58 -6.83 -0.73
N GLY A 84 -4.94 -6.96 -1.90
CA GLY A 84 -4.58 -8.26 -2.47
C GLY A 84 -3.69 -9.08 -1.53
N ARG A 85 -2.61 -8.49 -1.04
CA ARG A 85 -1.70 -9.13 -0.06
C ARG A 85 -2.39 -9.50 1.24
N MET A 86 -3.31 -8.66 1.74
CA MET A 86 -4.09 -9.00 2.94
C MET A 86 -5.01 -10.19 2.69
N LEU A 87 -5.69 -10.24 1.54
CA LEU A 87 -6.56 -11.35 1.17
C LEU A 87 -5.79 -12.66 1.02
N GLU A 88 -4.63 -12.65 0.36
CA GLU A 88 -3.76 -13.83 0.25
C GLU A 88 -3.42 -14.41 1.63
N ARG A 89 -3.23 -13.56 2.65
CA ARG A 89 -2.91 -13.99 4.02
C ARG A 89 -4.09 -14.55 4.79
N THR A 90 -5.34 -14.31 4.38
CA THR A 90 -6.50 -14.92 5.03
C THR A 90 -6.71 -16.38 4.62
N GLY A 91 -6.09 -16.82 3.52
CA GLY A 91 -6.29 -18.16 2.95
C GLY A 91 -7.66 -18.34 2.29
N VAL A 92 -8.45 -17.27 2.16
CA VAL A 92 -9.77 -17.32 1.52
C VAL A 92 -9.59 -17.32 0.01
N GLY A 93 -10.05 -18.38 -0.65
CA GLY A 93 -10.02 -18.56 -2.11
C GLY A 93 -11.03 -17.69 -2.87
N CYS A 94 -11.16 -16.41 -2.50
CA CYS A 94 -12.00 -15.46 -3.21
C CYS A 94 -11.14 -14.49 -4.01
N ARG A 95 -11.73 -13.89 -5.05
CA ARG A 95 -11.10 -12.80 -5.79
C ARG A 95 -11.63 -11.46 -5.27
N LEU A 96 -10.77 -10.44 -5.19
CA LEU A 96 -11.23 -9.07 -4.99
C LEU A 96 -11.97 -8.58 -6.24
N LEU A 97 -13.17 -8.05 -6.02
CA LEU A 97 -13.90 -7.35 -7.07
C LEU A 97 -13.05 -6.18 -7.59
N SER A 98 -12.98 -6.03 -8.91
CA SER A 98 -12.39 -4.87 -9.56
C SER A 98 -13.18 -3.59 -9.25
N GLU A 99 -12.64 -2.43 -9.60
CA GLU A 99 -13.36 -1.16 -9.44
C GLU A 99 -14.66 -1.14 -10.23
N VAL A 100 -14.62 -1.61 -11.49
CA VAL A 100 -15.78 -1.72 -12.37
C VAL A 100 -16.81 -2.70 -11.81
N GLU A 101 -16.38 -3.88 -11.35
CA GLU A 101 -17.31 -4.87 -10.79
C GLU A 101 -18.00 -4.35 -9.52
N ARG A 102 -17.26 -3.63 -8.66
CA ARG A 102 -17.84 -2.99 -7.49
C ARG A 102 -18.88 -1.95 -7.88
N GLU A 103 -18.60 -1.13 -8.88
CA GLU A 103 -19.52 -0.12 -9.36
C GLU A 103 -20.80 -0.74 -9.96
N VAL A 104 -20.66 -1.76 -10.80
CA VAL A 104 -21.80 -2.49 -11.38
C VAL A 104 -22.67 -3.11 -10.30
N LEU A 105 -22.07 -3.82 -9.33
CA LEU A 105 -22.81 -4.46 -8.24
C LEU A 105 -23.48 -3.43 -7.31
N LEU A 106 -22.81 -2.31 -7.02
CA LEU A 106 -23.39 -1.23 -6.22
C LEU A 106 -24.57 -0.56 -6.95
N SER A 107 -24.45 -0.35 -8.26
CA SER A 107 -25.51 0.22 -9.09
C SER A 107 -26.73 -0.71 -9.14
N ALA A 108 -26.51 -2.01 -9.37
CA ALA A 108 -27.57 -3.02 -9.38
C ALA A 108 -28.28 -3.09 -8.01
N ALA A 109 -27.53 -3.16 -6.91
CA ALA A 109 -28.10 -3.20 -5.57
C ALA A 109 -28.92 -1.93 -5.24
N ALA A 110 -28.47 -0.76 -5.70
CA ALA A 110 -29.21 0.48 -5.51
C ALA A 110 -30.52 0.50 -6.31
N GLN A 111 -30.51 -0.03 -7.54
CA GLN A 111 -31.72 -0.17 -8.36
C GLN A 111 -32.72 -1.14 -7.73
N GLU A 112 -32.27 -2.30 -7.24
CA GLU A 112 -33.12 -3.26 -6.51
C GLU A 112 -33.76 -2.62 -5.28
N ALA A 113 -33.00 -1.84 -4.50
CA ALA A 113 -33.53 -1.14 -3.33
C ALA A 113 -34.62 -0.12 -3.71
N ILE A 114 -34.44 0.61 -4.82
CA ILE A 114 -35.44 1.56 -5.36
C ILE A 114 -36.71 0.81 -5.80
N LEU A 115 -36.56 -0.30 -6.52
CA LEU A 115 -37.69 -1.14 -6.95
C LEU A 115 -38.45 -1.73 -5.78
N ALA A 116 -37.76 -2.01 -4.66
CA ALA A 116 -38.37 -2.41 -3.39
C ALA A 116 -39.04 -1.27 -2.62
N GLY A 117 -39.06 -0.04 -3.17
CA GLY A 117 -39.74 1.12 -2.60
C GLY A 117 -38.88 2.01 -1.70
N ASN A 118 -37.57 1.75 -1.59
CA ASN A 118 -36.68 2.60 -0.80
C ASN A 118 -36.30 3.85 -1.58
N VAL A 119 -36.52 5.03 -0.99
CA VAL A 119 -36.21 6.31 -1.63
C VAL A 119 -34.76 6.71 -1.32
N PRO A 120 -33.89 6.90 -2.34
CA PRO A 120 -32.52 7.33 -2.10
C PRO A 120 -32.45 8.74 -1.49
N PRO A 121 -31.56 8.99 -0.51
CA PRO A 121 -31.41 10.32 0.09
C PRO A 121 -30.66 11.32 -0.80
N PHE A 122 -30.19 10.89 -1.98
CA PHE A 122 -29.50 11.69 -2.98
C PHE A 122 -29.85 11.20 -4.38
N ARG A 123 -29.67 12.06 -5.39
CA ARG A 123 -29.82 11.65 -6.79
C ARG A 123 -28.70 10.69 -7.15
N MET A 124 -29.06 9.50 -7.60
CA MET A 124 -28.11 8.55 -8.17
C MET A 124 -27.53 9.15 -9.46
N ARG A 125 -26.21 9.10 -9.61
CA ARG A 125 -25.58 9.45 -10.89
C ARG A 125 -25.97 8.38 -11.92
N PRO A 126 -26.26 8.78 -13.18
CA PRO A 126 -26.25 7.82 -14.28
C PRO A 126 -24.84 7.19 -14.33
N GLY A 127 -24.80 5.87 -14.46
CA GLY A 127 -23.56 5.15 -14.77
C GLY A 127 -23.04 5.53 -16.15
#